data_AF-A0A956UTN9-F1
#
_entry.id   AF-A0A956UTN9-F1
#
_cell.length_a   1.000
_cell.length_b   1.000
_cell.length_c   1.000
_cell.angle_alpha   90.00
_cell.angle_beta   90.00
_cell.angle_gamma   90.00
#
_symmetry.space_group_name_H-M   'P 1'
#
loop_
_entity.id
_entity.type
_entity.pdbx_description
1 polymer ?
#
loop_
_entity_poly.entity_id
_entity_poly.type
_entity_poly.pdbx_seq_one_letter_code
_entity_poly.pdbx_strand_id
1 'polypeptide(L)'
;MNTSETLAALLEEEHQQIDHGVAAFVSAGENEDRTSLLLSAIQALRRHIYLEEAMVFPSLRAAGMVAPVFVMLREHGEIWRVLDELEAGVAANAGRPALLNLCSQLAEGLDSHNMKEEQILYPRTDAAMTEGATAELRTFLDSGELPPGWVCANA
;
A
#
# COMPACT_ATOMS: atom_id res chain seq x y z
N MET A 1 -14.52 -19.50 18.73
CA MET A 1 -14.72 -19.47 17.28
C MET A 1 -13.49 -18.79 16.70
N ASN A 2 -12.58 -19.55 16.07
CA ASN A 2 -11.53 -18.94 15.26
C ASN A 2 -12.15 -18.65 13.90
N THR A 3 -12.57 -17.40 13.67
CA THR A 3 -12.79 -16.92 12.31
C THR A 3 -11.40 -16.77 11.69
N SER A 4 -11.06 -17.65 10.73
CA SER A 4 -9.95 -17.37 9.83
C SER A 4 -10.35 -16.11 9.06
N GLU A 5 -9.65 -15.01 9.31
CA GLU A 5 -9.86 -13.74 8.61
C GLU A 5 -9.69 -13.94 7.10
N THR A 6 -10.51 -13.27 6.28
CA THR A 6 -10.39 -13.35 4.82
C THR A 6 -9.16 -12.59 4.36
N LEU A 7 -8.64 -12.90 3.17
CA LEU A 7 -7.51 -12.15 2.64
C LEU A 7 -7.85 -10.67 2.45
N ALA A 8 -9.06 -10.39 1.94
CA ALA A 8 -9.56 -9.03 1.78
C ALA A 8 -9.51 -8.24 3.10
N ALA A 9 -9.96 -8.84 4.21
CA ALA A 9 -9.95 -8.18 5.52
C ALA A 9 -8.53 -7.87 6.01
N LEU A 10 -7.56 -8.76 5.75
CA LEU A 10 -6.15 -8.51 6.11
C LEU A 10 -5.57 -7.35 5.29
N LEU A 11 -5.87 -7.26 4.00
CA LEU A 11 -5.41 -6.16 3.15
C LEU A 11 -6.07 -4.82 3.52
N GLU A 12 -7.37 -4.83 3.80
CA GLU A 12 -8.10 -3.67 4.35
C GLU A 12 -7.51 -3.20 5.69
N GLU A 13 -7.08 -4.11 6.56
CA GLU A 13 -6.41 -3.75 7.80
C GLU A 13 -5.05 -3.09 7.53
N GLU A 14 -4.27 -3.59 6.56
CA GLU A 14 -3.01 -2.95 6.16
C GLU A 14 -3.23 -1.53 5.63
N HIS A 15 -4.27 -1.29 4.82
CA HIS A 15 -4.66 0.07 4.40
C HIS A 15 -4.87 0.99 5.60
N GLN A 16 -5.68 0.55 6.57
CA GLN A 16 -5.98 1.35 7.76
C GLN A 16 -4.71 1.65 8.59
N GLN A 17 -3.80 0.68 8.71
CA GLN A 17 -2.53 0.87 9.43
C GLN A 17 -1.62 1.89 8.72
N ILE A 18 -1.53 1.82 7.39
CA ILE A 18 -0.77 2.76 6.55
C ILE A 18 -1.36 4.17 6.68
N ASP A 19 -2.67 4.32 6.49
CA ASP A 19 -3.37 5.59 6.56
C ASP A 19 -3.21 6.23 7.95
N HIS A 20 -3.31 5.43 9.01
CA HIS A 20 -3.08 5.91 10.37
C HIS A 20 -1.65 6.42 10.58
N GLY A 21 -0.64 5.75 10.01
CA GLY A 21 0.75 6.18 10.09
C GLY A 21 0.99 7.53 9.39
N VAL A 22 0.41 7.73 8.20
CA VAL A 22 0.44 9.02 7.47
C VAL A 22 -0.31 10.10 8.26
N ALA A 23 -1.52 9.80 8.72
CA ALA A 23 -2.36 10.73 9.47
C ALA A 23 -1.73 11.15 10.81
N ALA A 24 -0.99 10.26 11.47
CA ALA A 24 -0.25 10.58 12.70
C ALA A 24 0.83 11.65 12.47
N PHE A 25 1.49 11.64 11.31
CA PHE A 25 2.43 12.71 10.95
C PHE A 25 1.71 14.03 10.63
N VAL A 26 0.62 13.97 9.86
CA VAL A 26 -0.16 15.15 9.46
C VAL A 26 -0.76 15.86 10.67
N SER A 27 -1.34 15.10 11.60
CA SER A 27 -1.99 15.64 12.81
C SER A 27 -1.03 16.05 13.92
N ALA A 28 0.26 15.74 13.79
CA ALA A 28 1.26 16.09 14.80
C ALA A 28 1.36 17.62 14.99
N GLY A 29 1.52 18.05 16.24
CA GLY A 29 1.86 19.44 16.56
C GLY A 29 3.23 19.83 16.00
N GLU A 30 3.51 21.14 15.88
CA GLU A 30 4.78 21.64 15.32
C GLU A 30 6.04 21.13 16.04
N ASN A 31 5.92 20.81 17.33
CA ASN A 31 7.01 20.30 18.16
C ASN A 31 6.99 18.77 18.35
N GLU A 32 6.05 18.06 17.72
CA GLU A 32 5.96 16.60 17.78
C GLU A 32 6.61 15.98 16.54
N ASP A 33 7.77 15.35 16.73
CA ASP A 33 8.40 14.58 15.67
C ASP A 33 7.72 13.21 15.53
N ARG A 34 7.02 13.02 14.41
CA ARG A 34 6.37 11.77 14.01
C ARG A 34 6.97 11.22 12.71
N THR A 35 8.16 11.67 12.33
CA THR A 35 8.82 11.29 11.07
C THR A 35 9.07 9.78 11.00
N SER A 36 9.37 9.13 12.12
CA SER A 36 9.53 7.66 12.16
C SER A 36 8.24 6.92 11.80
N LEU A 37 7.07 7.41 12.23
CA LEU A 37 5.78 6.81 11.87
C LEU A 37 5.48 6.98 10.38
N LEU A 38 5.80 8.16 9.82
CA LEU A 38 5.68 8.39 8.38
C LEU A 38 6.57 7.44 7.59
N LEU A 39 7.85 7.29 7.98
CA LEU A 39 8.77 6.37 7.33
C LEU A 39 8.30 4.91 7.43
N SER A 40 7.77 4.50 8.57
CA SER A 40 7.17 3.17 8.73
C SER A 40 5.95 2.97 7.83
N ALA A 41 5.08 3.97 7.69
CA ALA A 41 3.94 3.92 6.77
C ALA A 41 4.38 3.82 5.31
N ILE A 42 5.40 4.58 4.92
CA ILE A 42 5.98 4.52 3.57
C ILE A 42 6.53 3.12 3.28
N GLN A 43 7.31 2.55 4.19
CA GLN A 43 7.85 1.19 4.04
C GLN A 43 6.74 0.14 3.95
N ALA A 44 5.72 0.25 4.80
CA ALA A 44 4.56 -0.63 4.78
C ALA A 44 3.81 -0.54 3.45
N LEU A 45 3.58 0.66 2.92
CA LEU A 45 2.90 0.86 1.64
C LEU A 45 3.72 0.32 0.45
N ARG A 46 5.05 0.49 0.44
CA ARG A 46 5.89 -0.12 -0.59
C ARG A 46 5.80 -1.64 -0.58
N ARG A 47 5.83 -2.24 0.61
CA ARG A 47 5.68 -3.70 0.79
C ARG A 47 4.28 -4.15 0.34
N HIS A 48 3.24 -3.39 0.67
CA HIS A 48 1.87 -3.66 0.26
C HIS A 48 1.72 -3.66 -1.27
N ILE A 49 2.21 -2.62 -1.94
CA ILE A 49 2.22 -2.54 -3.41
C ILE A 49 2.96 -3.73 -4.04
N TYR A 50 4.10 -4.16 -3.47
CA TYR A 50 4.80 -5.35 -3.92
C TYR A 50 3.95 -6.61 -3.80
N LEU A 51 3.34 -6.81 -2.63
CA LEU A 51 2.48 -7.95 -2.34
C LEU A 51 1.37 -8.04 -3.40
N GLU A 52 0.73 -6.93 -3.71
CA GLU A 52 -0.37 -6.91 -4.68
C GLU A 52 0.12 -7.18 -6.10
N GLU A 53 1.15 -6.48 -6.56
CA GLU A 53 1.66 -6.62 -7.92
C GLU A 53 2.26 -8.01 -8.20
N ALA A 54 2.98 -8.56 -7.22
CA ALA A 54 3.70 -9.82 -7.37
C ALA A 54 2.82 -11.04 -7.07
N MET A 55 1.82 -10.93 -6.19
CA MET A 55 1.10 -12.10 -5.67
C MET A 55 -0.40 -12.07 -5.99
N VAL A 56 -1.06 -10.91 -5.88
CA VAL A 56 -2.53 -10.80 -6.05
C VAL A 56 -2.92 -10.55 -7.50
N PHE A 57 -2.35 -9.51 -8.12
CA PHE A 57 -2.69 -9.07 -9.47
C PHE A 57 -2.47 -10.14 -10.55
N PRO A 58 -1.45 -11.03 -10.49
CA PRO A 58 -1.35 -12.12 -11.45
C PRO A 58 -2.59 -13.01 -11.49
N SER A 59 -3.13 -13.36 -10.32
CA SER A 59 -4.33 -14.19 -10.19
C SER A 59 -5.58 -13.46 -10.70
N LEU A 60 -5.74 -12.17 -10.35
CA LEU A 60 -6.86 -11.35 -10.82
C LEU A 60 -6.84 -11.19 -12.35
N ARG A 61 -5.67 -10.97 -12.97
CA ARG A 61 -5.54 -10.91 -14.44
C ARG A 61 -5.94 -12.23 -15.08
N ALA A 62 -5.49 -13.36 -14.53
CA ALA A 62 -5.87 -14.69 -15.04
C ALA A 62 -7.38 -14.94 -14.94
N ALA A 63 -8.04 -14.37 -13.93
CA ALA A 63 -9.50 -14.39 -13.77
C ALA A 63 -10.25 -13.36 -14.65
N GLY A 64 -9.56 -12.64 -15.54
CA GLY A 64 -10.18 -11.71 -16.49
C GLY A 64 -10.28 -10.25 -16.02
N MET A 65 -9.75 -9.90 -14.84
CA MET A 65 -9.76 -8.53 -14.29
C MET A 65 -8.65 -7.65 -14.88
N VAL A 66 -8.37 -7.80 -16.17
CA VAL A 66 -7.22 -7.15 -16.83
C VAL A 66 -7.30 -5.63 -16.73
N ALA A 67 -8.42 -5.02 -17.12
CA ALA A 67 -8.57 -3.56 -17.11
C ALA A 67 -8.51 -2.94 -15.70
N PRO A 68 -9.20 -3.46 -14.67
CA PRO A 68 -9.03 -2.99 -13.28
C PRO A 68 -7.57 -3.06 -12.80
N VAL A 69 -6.87 -4.18 -13.06
CA VAL A 69 -5.46 -4.31 -12.66
C VAL A 69 -4.57 -3.29 -13.37
N PHE A 70 -4.82 -2.98 -14.65
CA PHE A 70 -4.06 -1.94 -15.36
C PHE A 70 -4.22 -0.55 -14.72
N VAL A 71 -5.41 -0.24 -14.19
CA VAL A 71 -5.65 1.02 -13.48
C VAL A 71 -4.83 1.04 -12.18
N MET A 72 -4.84 -0.05 -11.39
CA MET A 72 -4.07 -0.13 -10.15
C MET A 72 -2.57 0.00 -10.40
N LEU A 73 -2.03 -0.71 -11.39
CA LEU A 73 -0.60 -0.60 -11.74
C LEU A 73 -0.19 0.84 -12.09
N ARG A 74 -1.05 1.60 -12.76
CA ARG A 74 -0.78 3.02 -13.07
C ARG A 74 -0.76 3.85 -11.78
N GLU A 75 -1.77 3.66 -10.93
CA GLU A 75 -1.92 4.40 -9.67
C GLU A 75 -0.80 4.07 -8.68
N HIS A 76 -0.36 2.82 -8.61
CA HIS A 76 0.85 2.42 -7.88
C HIS A 76 2.08 3.19 -8.34
N GLY A 77 2.23 3.43 -9.65
CA GLY A 77 3.32 4.25 -10.17
C GLY A 77 3.24 5.71 -9.72
N GLU A 78 2.04 6.29 -9.67
CA GLU A 78 1.81 7.65 -9.17
C GLU A 78 2.11 7.73 -7.66
N ILE A 79 1.58 6.79 -6.87
CA ILE A 79 1.84 6.66 -5.43
C ILE A 79 3.34 6.49 -5.17
N TRP A 80 4.01 5.60 -5.91
CA TRP A 80 5.43 5.29 -5.73
C TRP A 80 6.34 6.52 -5.84
N ARG A 81 6.04 7.43 -6.78
CA ARG A 81 6.78 8.70 -6.95
C ARG A 81 6.59 9.62 -5.76
N VAL A 82 5.36 9.72 -5.22
CA VAL A 82 5.10 10.51 -4.01
C VAL A 82 5.88 9.93 -2.82
N LEU A 83 5.98 8.60 -2.72
CA LEU A 83 6.80 7.94 -1.69
C LEU A 83 8.30 8.23 -1.88
N ASP A 84 8.81 8.21 -3.11
CA ASP A 84 10.21 8.60 -3.39
C ASP A 84 10.48 10.05 -2.95
N GLU A 85 9.55 10.98 -3.23
CA GLU A 85 9.66 12.39 -2.85
C GLU A 85 9.60 12.58 -1.32
N LEU A 86 8.74 11.83 -0.63
CA LEU A 86 8.65 11.85 0.83
C LEU A 86 9.93 11.34 1.49
N GLU A 87 10.46 10.19 1.05
CA GLU A 87 11.70 9.64 1.60
C GLU A 87 12.89 10.55 1.34
N ALA A 88 13.00 11.09 0.12
CA ALA A 88 14.03 12.06 -0.22
C ALA A 88 13.92 13.34 0.61
N GLY A 89 12.68 13.84 0.80
CA GLY A 89 12.40 15.01 1.63
C GLY A 89 12.80 14.80 3.09
N VAL A 90 12.46 13.65 3.66
CA VAL A 90 12.87 13.29 5.04
C VAL A 90 14.39 13.20 5.14
N ALA A 91 15.06 12.50 4.22
CA ALA A 91 16.52 12.36 4.22
C ALA A 91 17.24 13.72 4.06
N ALA A 92 16.65 14.65 3.30
CA ALA A 92 17.17 16.00 3.10
C ALA A 92 16.81 16.99 4.22
N ASN A 93 16.07 16.56 5.26
CA ASN A 93 15.51 17.43 6.29
C ASN A 93 14.65 18.57 5.70
N ALA A 94 13.81 18.25 4.73
CA ALA A 94 12.85 19.18 4.16
C ALA A 94 11.94 19.76 5.26
N GLY A 95 11.54 21.02 5.10
CA GLY A 95 10.66 21.67 6.06
C GLY A 95 9.30 20.97 6.18
N ARG A 96 8.75 20.93 7.39
CA ARG A 96 7.45 20.31 7.70
C ARG A 96 6.33 20.67 6.69
N PRO A 97 6.16 21.94 6.23
CA PRO A 97 5.13 22.26 5.24
C PRO A 97 5.26 21.51 3.90
N ALA A 98 6.49 21.24 3.45
CA ALA A 98 6.72 20.49 2.22
C ALA A 98 6.31 19.02 2.38
N LEU A 99 6.70 18.40 3.50
CA LEU A 99 6.31 17.03 3.84
C LEU A 99 4.78 16.90 4.01
N LEU A 100 4.13 17.88 4.66
CA LEU A 100 2.67 17.89 4.81
C LEU A 100 1.93 17.97 3.46
N ASN A 101 2.45 18.75 2.51
CA ASN A 101 1.88 18.81 1.16
C ASN A 101 1.93 17.43 0.47
N LEU A 102 3.10 16.78 0.52
CA LEU A 102 3.26 15.43 -0.03
C LEU A 102 2.37 14.39 0.68
N CYS A 103 2.25 14.45 2.01
CA CYS A 103 1.32 13.59 2.74
C CYS A 103 -0.14 13.82 2.34
N SER A 104 -0.55 15.07 2.05
CA SER A 104 -1.90 15.37 1.56
C SER A 104 -2.14 14.76 0.19
N GLN A 105 -1.18 14.90 -0.73
CA GLN A 105 -1.24 14.28 -2.07
C GLN A 105 -1.32 12.75 -1.97
N LEU A 106 -0.51 12.15 -1.09
CA LEU A 106 -0.54 10.71 -0.84
C LEU A 106 -1.91 10.27 -0.31
N ALA A 107 -2.44 10.94 0.72
CA ALA A 107 -3.72 10.59 1.33
C ALA A 107 -4.89 10.71 0.33
N GLU A 108 -4.91 11.75 -0.50
CA GLU A 108 -5.93 11.90 -1.56
C GLU A 108 -5.83 10.78 -2.62
N GLY A 109 -4.60 10.39 -2.98
CA GLY A 109 -4.35 9.28 -3.91
C GLY A 109 -4.82 7.94 -3.33
N LEU A 110 -4.45 7.66 -2.07
CA LEU A 110 -4.80 6.44 -1.35
C LEU A 110 -6.31 6.31 -1.13
N ASP A 111 -7.02 7.38 -0.75
CA ASP A 111 -8.48 7.32 -0.52
C ASP A 111 -9.22 6.78 -1.75
N SER A 112 -8.93 7.34 -2.93
CA SER A 112 -9.54 6.83 -4.17
C SER A 112 -9.06 5.43 -4.51
N HIS A 113 -7.75 5.17 -4.38
CA HIS A 113 -7.11 3.91 -4.72
C HIS A 113 -7.66 2.74 -3.89
N ASN A 114 -7.59 2.85 -2.56
CA ASN A 114 -8.05 1.84 -1.61
C ASN A 114 -9.52 1.51 -1.85
N MET A 115 -10.39 2.52 -2.09
CA MET A 115 -11.79 2.29 -2.42
C MET A 115 -12.00 1.39 -3.65
N LYS A 116 -11.17 1.52 -4.69
CA LYS A 116 -11.27 0.66 -5.89
C LYS A 116 -10.84 -0.76 -5.55
N GLU A 117 -9.80 -0.92 -4.76
CA GLU A 117 -9.32 -2.25 -4.37
C GLU A 117 -10.34 -2.99 -3.52
N GLU A 118 -10.80 -2.35 -2.46
CA GLU A 118 -11.75 -2.90 -1.49
C GLU A 118 -13.12 -3.22 -2.13
N GLN A 119 -13.60 -2.37 -3.04
CA GLN A 119 -14.94 -2.55 -3.62
C GLN A 119 -14.95 -3.37 -4.92
N ILE A 120 -13.84 -3.42 -5.66
CA ILE A 120 -13.80 -4.01 -7.00
C ILE A 120 -12.87 -5.21 -7.06
N LEU A 121 -11.65 -5.12 -6.51
CA LEU A 121 -10.64 -6.17 -6.64
C LEU A 121 -10.75 -7.22 -5.54
N TYR A 122 -10.72 -6.82 -4.27
CA TYR A 122 -10.72 -7.71 -3.11
C TYR A 122 -11.94 -8.64 -3.04
N PRO A 123 -13.17 -8.24 -3.45
CA PRO A 123 -14.29 -9.18 -3.50
C PRO A 123 -14.11 -10.33 -4.52
N ARG A 124 -13.09 -10.24 -5.39
CA ARG A 124 -12.77 -11.27 -6.39
C ARG A 124 -11.51 -12.07 -6.04
N THR A 125 -10.75 -11.71 -5.01
CA THR A 125 -9.47 -12.37 -4.70
C THR A 125 -9.68 -13.81 -4.26
N ASP A 126 -10.62 -14.08 -3.35
CA ASP A 126 -10.91 -15.44 -2.87
C ASP A 126 -11.29 -16.41 -3.99
N ALA A 127 -11.99 -15.93 -5.03
CA ALA A 127 -12.37 -16.75 -6.18
C ALA A 127 -11.26 -16.87 -7.25
N ALA A 128 -10.35 -15.90 -7.31
CA ALA A 128 -9.29 -15.84 -8.31
C ALA A 128 -8.01 -16.57 -7.87
N MET A 129 -7.75 -16.63 -6.55
CA MET A 129 -6.53 -17.18 -5.99
C MET A 129 -6.64 -18.68 -5.73
N THR A 130 -5.56 -19.41 -5.97
CA THR A 130 -5.45 -20.82 -5.58
C THR A 130 -5.14 -20.94 -4.09
N GLU A 131 -5.48 -22.06 -3.46
CA GLU A 131 -5.13 -22.31 -2.05
C GLU A 131 -3.62 -22.12 -1.77
N GLY A 132 -2.76 -22.54 -2.71
CA GLY A 132 -1.32 -22.34 -2.60
C GLY A 132 -0.90 -20.87 -2.65
N ALA A 133 -1.45 -20.09 -3.59
CA ALA A 133 -1.18 -18.66 -3.68
C ALA A 133 -1.68 -17.91 -2.44
N THR A 134 -2.85 -18.29 -1.91
CA THR A 134 -3.39 -17.71 -0.67
C THR A 134 -2.51 -18.04 0.54
N ALA A 135 -1.97 -19.26 0.63
CA ALA A 135 -1.07 -19.65 1.71
C ALA A 135 0.28 -18.91 1.65
N GLU A 136 0.84 -18.75 0.44
CA GLU A 136 2.06 -17.97 0.22
C GLU A 136 1.86 -16.51 0.63
N LEU A 137 0.74 -15.93 0.21
CA LEU A 137 0.38 -14.56 0.55
C LEU A 137 0.19 -14.35 2.06
N ARG A 138 -0.50 -15.25 2.76
CA ARG A 138 -0.61 -15.20 4.22
C ARG A 138 0.75 -15.26 4.90
N THR A 139 1.65 -16.11 4.41
CA THR A 139 3.03 -16.18 4.93
C THR A 139 3.78 -14.87 4.72
N PHE A 140 3.56 -14.20 3.60
CA PHE A 140 4.17 -12.90 3.32
C PHE A 140 3.58 -11.78 4.19
N LEU A 141 2.28 -11.79 4.49
CA LEU A 141 1.66 -10.82 5.40
C LEU A 141 2.27 -10.83 6.82
N ASP A 142 2.70 -11.99 7.32
CA ASP A 142 3.24 -12.11 8.69
C ASP A 142 4.59 -11.41 8.89
N SER A 143 5.44 -11.30 7.86
CA SER A 143 6.82 -10.80 8.03
C SER A 143 7.57 -10.44 6.75
N GLY A 144 6.92 -10.55 5.59
CA GLY A 144 7.57 -10.41 4.29
C GLY A 144 8.20 -9.04 4.12
N GLU A 145 9.47 -8.99 3.77
CA GLU A 145 10.14 -7.74 3.42
C GLU A 145 10.02 -7.46 1.93
N LEU A 146 10.01 -6.18 1.57
CA LEU A 146 10.16 -5.77 0.19
C LEU A 146 11.53 -6.27 -0.34
N PRO A 147 11.58 -7.01 -1.47
CA PRO A 147 12.85 -7.47 -2.00
C PRO A 147 13.80 -6.30 -2.32
N PRO A 148 15.10 -6.41 -2.00
CA PRO A 148 16.05 -5.33 -2.26
C PRO A 148 16.08 -4.91 -3.72
N GLY A 149 15.93 -3.61 -3.97
CA GLY A 149 15.94 -3.03 -5.32
C GLY A 149 14.66 -3.28 -6.13
N TRP A 150 13.62 -3.85 -5.53
CA TRP A 150 12.31 -3.94 -6.18
C TRP A 150 11.68 -2.55 -6.33
N VAL A 151 11.06 -2.32 -7.48
CA VAL A 151 10.28 -1.13 -7.80
C VAL A 151 8.96 -1.55 -8.42
N CYS A 152 7.90 -0.76 -8.21
CA CYS A 152 6.61 -1.05 -8.82
C CYS A 152 6.69 -0.97 -10.34
N ALA A 153 5.78 -1.66 -11.04
CA ALA A 153 5.86 -1.82 -12.50
C ALA A 153 5.90 -0.49 -13.27
N ASN A 154 5.33 0.57 -12.72
CA ASN A 154 5.19 1.88 -13.35
C ASN A 154 5.82 3.03 -12.53
N ALA A 155 6.87 2.76 -11.75
CA ALA A 155 7.64 3.79 -11.03
C ALA A 155 8.15 4.90 -11.97
#